data_AF-A0AA38PMG6-F1
#
_entry.id   AF-A0AA38PMG6-F1
#
_cell.length_a   1.000
_cell.length_b   1.000
_cell.length_c   1.000
_cell.angle_alpha   90.00
_cell.angle_beta   90.00
_cell.angle_gamma   90.00
#
_symmetry.space_group_name_H-M   'P 1'
#
loop_
_entity.id
_entity.type
_entity.pdbx_description
1 polymer ?
#
loop_
_entity_poly.entity_id
_entity_poly.type
_entity_poly.pdbx_seq_one_letter_code
_entity_poly.pdbx_strand_id
1 'polypeptide(L)'
;MSQAIARAAKTPVNRGSLHSRTKRPVNRAHNTFVEPPSPLMPPANPVWAKALELLADNDPYLTSSESILPLPRLLASPIKPEMQSRFFLAWVHIHDFFIYLLSRDSFSPLSNKKWRSLLDIMSGESSGENSKTKAGKQHAEMKEMLEKFVAGAESVTFQLKPLSKDNVTGHFNGRLVIFIKAGPLLSDAREILWDLNELNFRQELLSLDRQLDRSGMLPFDRQLRLEEYWVGSIQQPDISQAGQGLGAPSVQDRVQYLRQRGS
;
A
#
# COMPACT_ATOMS: atom_id res chain seq x y z
N MET A 1 34.94 71.69 -30.66
CA MET A 1 33.68 70.94 -30.49
C MET A 1 33.82 69.65 -31.29
N SER A 2 34.28 68.59 -30.63
CA SER A 2 33.49 67.39 -30.25
C SER A 2 33.23 66.45 -31.45
N GLN A 3 33.45 65.14 -31.45
CA GLN A 3 33.98 64.11 -30.55
C GLN A 3 34.24 62.90 -31.48
N ALA A 4 35.45 62.32 -31.50
CA ALA A 4 35.80 61.04 -30.86
C ALA A 4 34.97 59.81 -31.30
N ILE A 5 35.51 59.05 -32.26
CA ILE A 5 35.18 57.64 -32.53
C ILE A 5 36.24 56.80 -31.84
N ALA A 6 35.86 55.97 -30.86
CA ALA A 6 36.74 54.97 -30.26
C ALA A 6 36.05 53.60 -30.27
N ARG A 7 36.66 52.65 -30.98
CA ARG A 7 36.44 51.21 -30.83
C ARG A 7 37.10 50.76 -29.53
N ALA A 8 36.42 49.94 -28.73
CA ALA A 8 37.06 49.09 -27.73
C ALA A 8 36.29 47.77 -27.57
N ALA A 9 37.07 46.71 -27.39
CA ALA A 9 36.71 45.31 -27.51
C ALA A 9 35.88 44.77 -26.33
N LYS A 10 35.12 43.70 -26.62
CA LYS A 10 34.34 42.91 -25.66
C LYS A 10 35.26 42.26 -24.62
N THR A 11 34.97 42.51 -23.35
CA THR A 11 35.41 41.69 -22.21
C THR A 11 34.17 41.02 -21.61
N PRO A 12 34.19 39.70 -21.32
CA PRO A 12 33.03 39.03 -20.72
C PRO A 12 32.96 39.37 -19.23
N VAL A 13 31.87 40.02 -18.82
CA VAL A 13 31.57 40.30 -17.42
C VAL A 13 31.09 39.00 -16.76
N ASN A 14 31.96 38.46 -15.91
CA ASN A 14 31.64 37.45 -14.92
C ASN A 14 30.73 38.08 -13.85
N ARG A 15 29.42 37.77 -13.86
CA ARG A 15 28.51 38.07 -12.75
C ARG A 15 28.22 36.78 -12.00
N GLY A 16 29.03 36.49 -10.99
CA GLY A 16 28.64 35.61 -9.91
C GLY A 16 27.39 36.16 -9.24
N SER A 17 26.25 35.51 -9.47
CA SER A 17 25.03 35.76 -8.73
C SER A 17 25.03 34.85 -7.51
N LEU A 18 25.19 35.46 -6.33
CA LEU A 18 24.89 34.86 -5.04
C LEU A 18 23.43 34.39 -5.03
N HIS A 19 23.21 33.13 -5.36
CA HIS A 19 22.03 32.43 -4.85
C HIS A 19 22.41 31.86 -3.50
N SER A 20 22.12 32.65 -2.47
CA SER A 20 21.96 32.15 -1.11
C SER A 20 21.09 30.90 -1.18
N ARG A 21 21.73 29.76 -0.95
CA ARG A 21 21.08 28.46 -0.85
C ARG A 21 20.27 28.50 0.44
N THR A 22 19.10 29.13 0.40
CA THR A 22 18.04 28.89 1.38
C THR A 22 17.88 27.39 1.41
N LYS A 23 18.33 26.78 2.52
CA LYS A 23 18.10 25.38 2.83
C LYS A 23 16.60 25.20 2.64
N ARG A 24 16.20 24.50 1.56
CA ARG A 24 14.84 24.01 1.45
C ARG A 24 14.54 23.34 2.79
N PRO A 25 13.40 23.63 3.43
CA PRO A 25 13.03 22.91 4.63
C PRO A 25 13.20 21.44 4.31
N VAL A 26 13.97 20.74 5.14
CA VAL A 26 14.12 19.29 5.07
C VAL A 26 12.71 18.77 4.87
N ASN A 27 12.49 18.15 3.71
CA ASN A 27 11.22 17.52 3.37
C ASN A 27 10.87 16.70 4.61
N ARG A 28 9.89 17.13 5.41
CA ARG A 28 9.35 16.26 6.46
C ARG A 28 8.92 15.04 5.67
N ALA A 29 9.67 13.97 5.81
CA ALA A 29 9.39 12.71 5.15
C ALA A 29 7.91 12.40 5.43
N HIS A 30 7.23 11.82 4.45
CA HIS A 30 5.86 11.38 4.62
C HIS A 30 5.84 10.36 5.75
N ASN A 31 5.54 10.84 6.96
CA ASN A 31 5.51 10.01 8.15
C ASN A 31 4.49 8.89 7.92
N THR A 32 4.98 7.65 7.82
CA THR A 32 4.11 6.51 7.50
C THR A 32 3.21 6.15 8.67
N PHE A 33 3.58 6.57 9.89
CA PHE A 33 2.83 6.37 11.13
C PHE A 33 1.68 7.36 11.32
N VAL A 34 1.59 8.41 10.48
CA VAL A 34 0.47 9.37 10.51
C VAL A 34 -0.47 9.08 9.34
N GLU A 35 -1.68 8.63 9.68
CA GLU A 35 -2.74 8.45 8.69
C GLU A 35 -3.18 9.79 8.10
N PRO A 36 -3.44 9.85 6.78
CA PRO A 36 -3.93 11.07 6.17
C PRO A 36 -5.41 11.28 6.58
N PRO A 37 -5.84 12.52 6.83
CA PRO A 37 -7.24 12.79 7.13
C PRO A 37 -8.09 12.47 5.90
N SER A 38 -8.78 11.33 5.93
CA SER A 38 -9.71 10.90 4.89
C SER A 38 -10.93 10.27 5.54
N PRO A 39 -12.16 10.64 5.15
CA PRO A 39 -13.37 10.05 5.71
C PRO A 39 -13.48 8.54 5.41
N LEU A 40 -12.77 8.07 4.38
CA LEU A 40 -12.73 6.66 3.98
C LEU A 40 -11.83 5.82 4.87
N MET A 41 -10.77 6.41 5.44
CA MET A 41 -9.90 5.66 6.34
C MET A 41 -10.72 5.25 7.56
N PRO A 42 -10.69 3.96 7.96
CA PRO A 42 -11.32 3.54 9.18
C PRO A 42 -10.67 4.28 10.37
N PRO A 43 -11.43 4.58 11.43
CA PRO A 43 -10.84 5.21 12.61
C PRO A 43 -9.81 4.25 13.21
N ALA A 44 -8.58 4.73 13.36
CA ALA A 44 -7.53 3.98 14.03
C ALA A 44 -7.95 3.66 15.48
N ASN A 45 -7.61 2.45 15.96
CA ASN A 45 -7.77 2.12 17.36
C ASN A 45 -6.95 3.13 18.20
N PRO A 46 -7.52 3.80 19.22
CA PRO A 46 -6.83 4.85 19.96
C PRO A 46 -5.50 4.41 20.58
N VAL A 47 -5.41 3.14 21.00
CA VAL A 47 -4.17 2.56 21.54
C VAL A 47 -3.12 2.47 20.45
N TRP A 48 -3.51 2.02 19.25
CA TRP A 48 -2.62 1.96 18.10
C TRP A 48 -2.21 3.33 17.60
N ALA A 49 -3.15 4.27 17.48
CA ALA A 49 -2.86 5.64 17.07
C ALA A 49 -1.81 6.29 17.98
N LYS A 50 -1.94 6.10 19.30
CA LYS A 50 -0.96 6.58 20.28
C LYS A 50 0.40 5.90 20.15
N ALA A 51 0.43 4.58 19.92
CA ALA A 51 1.69 3.87 19.72
C ALA A 51 2.41 4.32 18.44
N LEU A 52 1.66 4.51 17.34
CA LEU A 52 2.18 5.03 16.08
C LEU A 52 2.70 6.46 16.24
N GLU A 53 2.00 7.31 16.99
CA GLU A 53 2.44 8.67 17.31
C GLU A 53 3.77 8.68 18.09
N LEU A 54 3.95 7.77 19.05
CA LEU A 54 5.23 7.63 19.77
C LEU A 54 6.37 7.13 18.88
N LEU A 55 6.04 6.38 17.83
CA LEU A 55 7.01 5.87 16.85
C LEU A 55 7.26 6.85 15.70
N ALA A 56 6.42 7.87 15.55
CA ALA A 56 6.46 8.85 14.46
C ALA A 56 7.84 9.54 14.35
N ASP A 57 8.51 9.78 15.47
CA ASP A 57 9.84 10.41 15.51
C ASP A 57 10.95 9.48 15.01
N ASN A 58 10.70 8.17 14.94
CA ASN A 58 11.64 7.15 14.46
C ASN A 58 11.47 6.80 12.96
N ASP A 59 10.49 7.40 12.27
CA ASP A 59 10.19 7.22 10.84
C ASP A 59 11.42 7.21 9.90
N PRO A 60 12.42 8.10 10.04
CA PRO A 60 13.57 8.13 9.12
C PRO A 60 14.42 6.85 9.15
N TYR A 61 14.30 6.04 10.20
CA TYR A 61 15.13 4.86 10.45
C TYR A 61 14.39 3.54 10.18
N LEU A 62 13.06 3.58 9.98
CA LEU A 62 12.21 2.39 9.96
C LEU A 62 11.62 2.08 8.57
N THR A 63 11.67 3.01 7.62
CA THR A 63 10.94 2.83 6.35
C THR A 63 11.70 1.94 5.36
N SER A 64 11.39 0.65 5.35
CA SER A 64 11.31 -0.06 4.07
C SER A 64 10.10 0.49 3.33
N SER A 65 10.32 1.11 2.17
CA SER A 65 9.22 1.66 1.34
C SER A 65 8.49 0.61 0.52
N GLU A 66 8.86 -0.67 0.69
CA GLU A 66 8.42 -1.79 -0.13
C GLU A 66 7.54 -2.75 0.68
N SER A 67 6.38 -3.11 0.12
CA SER A 67 5.43 -4.06 0.72
C SER A 67 4.87 -4.99 -0.36
N ILE A 68 4.51 -6.20 0.04
CA ILE A 68 3.82 -7.19 -0.81
C ILE A 68 2.37 -6.80 -1.09
N LEU A 69 1.80 -5.88 -0.30
CA LEU A 69 0.45 -5.35 -0.48
C LEU A 69 0.50 -3.84 -0.61
N PRO A 70 -0.48 -3.21 -1.28
CA PRO A 70 -0.54 -1.76 -1.34
C PRO A 70 -0.83 -1.20 0.05
N LEU A 71 -0.25 -0.04 0.36
CA LEU A 71 -0.68 0.70 1.54
C LEU A 71 -2.12 1.19 1.34
N PRO A 72 -3.01 1.08 2.35
CA PRO A 72 -4.41 1.55 2.27
C PRO A 72 -4.54 3.00 1.79
N ARG A 73 -3.60 3.85 2.19
CA ARG A 73 -3.55 5.25 1.77
C ARG A 73 -3.42 5.43 0.25
N LEU A 74 -2.87 4.46 -0.49
CA LEU A 74 -2.78 4.54 -1.95
C LEU A 74 -4.16 4.51 -2.60
N LEU A 75 -5.07 3.67 -2.10
CA LEU A 75 -6.46 3.59 -2.55
C LEU A 75 -7.25 4.86 -2.17
N ALA A 76 -7.01 5.38 -0.96
CA ALA A 76 -7.68 6.58 -0.47
C ALA A 76 -7.11 7.89 -1.04
N SER A 77 -5.88 7.88 -1.58
CA SER A 77 -5.17 9.09 -2.03
C SER A 77 -5.77 9.90 -3.19
N PRO A 78 -6.50 9.31 -4.17
CA PRO A 78 -7.01 10.09 -5.28
C PRO A 78 -8.03 11.14 -4.80
N ILE A 79 -7.82 12.39 -5.19
CA ILE A 79 -8.70 13.51 -4.85
C ILE A 79 -10.02 13.41 -5.63
N LYS A 80 -9.97 12.92 -6.86
CA LYS A 80 -11.15 12.77 -7.72
C LYS A 80 -11.93 11.52 -7.31
N PRO A 81 -13.22 11.63 -6.94
CA PRO A 81 -14.03 10.47 -6.52
C PRO A 81 -14.07 9.36 -7.57
N GLU A 82 -14.14 9.69 -8.85
CA GLU A 82 -14.11 8.71 -9.95
C GLU A 82 -12.80 7.89 -9.94
N MET A 83 -11.66 8.54 -9.77
CA MET A 83 -10.36 7.87 -9.71
C MET A 83 -10.23 7.02 -8.44
N GLN A 84 -10.80 7.50 -7.34
CA GLN A 84 -10.84 6.75 -6.10
C GLN A 84 -11.64 5.46 -6.28
N SER A 85 -12.86 5.53 -6.83
CA SER A 85 -13.67 4.37 -7.21
C SER A 85 -12.92 3.39 -8.10
N ARG A 86 -12.20 3.90 -9.11
CA ARG A 86 -11.37 3.08 -10.00
C ARG A 86 -10.26 2.35 -9.25
N PHE A 87 -9.62 2.98 -8.26
CA PHE A 87 -8.56 2.36 -7.47
C PHE A 87 -9.09 1.27 -6.54
N PHE A 88 -10.23 1.53 -5.88
CA PHE A 88 -10.91 0.50 -5.08
C PHE A 88 -11.32 -0.69 -5.95
N LEU A 89 -11.92 -0.43 -7.11
CA LEU A 89 -12.32 -1.49 -8.02
C LEU A 89 -11.10 -2.25 -8.58
N ALA A 90 -10.02 -1.55 -8.93
CA ALA A 90 -8.78 -2.16 -9.36
C ALA A 90 -8.21 -3.11 -8.30
N TRP A 91 -8.19 -2.69 -7.03
CA TRP A 91 -7.77 -3.54 -5.91
C TRP A 91 -8.67 -4.77 -5.77
N VAL A 92 -9.99 -4.59 -5.75
CA VAL A 92 -10.95 -5.70 -5.62
C VAL A 92 -10.75 -6.76 -6.70
N HIS A 93 -10.44 -6.36 -7.94
CA HIS A 93 -10.20 -7.30 -9.04
C HIS A 93 -8.90 -8.10 -8.92
N ILE A 94 -7.88 -7.55 -8.27
CA ILE A 94 -6.58 -8.23 -8.06
C ILE A 94 -6.42 -8.80 -6.66
N HIS A 95 -7.38 -8.54 -5.76
CA HIS A 95 -7.32 -8.88 -4.35
C HIS A 95 -6.97 -10.34 -4.13
N ASP A 96 -7.81 -11.26 -4.63
CA ASP A 96 -7.67 -12.70 -4.41
C ASP A 96 -6.36 -13.25 -5.00
N PHE A 97 -5.88 -12.64 -6.09
CA PHE A 97 -4.59 -12.99 -6.67
C PHE A 97 -3.44 -12.61 -5.72
N PHE A 98 -3.48 -11.45 -5.08
CA PHE A 98 -2.48 -11.07 -4.10
C PHE A 98 -2.59 -11.87 -2.81
N ILE A 99 -3.79 -12.22 -2.34
CA ILE A 99 -3.97 -13.17 -1.23
C ILE A 99 -3.35 -14.53 -1.56
N TYR A 100 -3.58 -15.03 -2.77
CA TYR A 100 -2.93 -16.24 -3.26
C TYR A 100 -1.40 -16.09 -3.28
N LEU A 101 -0.87 -14.95 -3.72
CA LEU A 101 0.57 -14.68 -3.66
C LEU A 101 1.12 -14.64 -2.24
N LEU A 102 0.37 -14.15 -1.24
CA LEU A 102 0.80 -14.20 0.16
C LEU A 102 0.98 -15.63 0.67
N SER A 103 0.25 -16.60 0.09
CA SER A 103 0.42 -18.02 0.41
C SER A 103 1.67 -18.65 -0.22
N ARG A 104 2.37 -17.94 -1.11
CA ARG A 104 3.59 -18.40 -1.77
C ARG A 104 4.75 -17.47 -1.42
N ASP A 105 5.88 -18.00 -0.99
CA ASP A 105 7.11 -17.22 -0.73
C ASP A 105 7.79 -16.73 -2.04
N SER A 106 7.04 -16.47 -3.11
CA SER A 106 7.55 -16.19 -4.46
C SER A 106 7.46 -14.72 -4.88
N PHE A 107 6.79 -13.85 -4.11
CA PHE A 107 6.57 -12.46 -4.52
C PHE A 107 7.50 -11.47 -3.83
N SER A 108 8.21 -10.66 -4.62
CA SER A 108 9.08 -9.61 -4.08
C SER A 108 8.29 -8.36 -3.71
N PRO A 109 8.56 -7.72 -2.56
CA PRO A 109 7.91 -6.48 -2.16
C PRO A 109 7.99 -5.37 -3.24
N LEU A 110 6.94 -4.57 -3.37
CA LEU A 110 6.86 -3.45 -4.31
C LEU A 110 6.89 -2.11 -3.58
N SER A 111 7.65 -1.16 -4.12
CA SER A 111 7.58 0.23 -3.67
C SER A 111 6.20 0.85 -3.91
N ASN A 112 5.83 1.87 -3.12
CA ASN A 112 4.59 2.65 -3.32
C ASN A 112 4.41 3.19 -4.75
N LYS A 113 5.50 3.51 -5.46
CA LYS A 113 5.44 3.96 -6.86
C LYS A 113 5.03 2.84 -7.80
N LYS A 114 5.54 1.63 -7.59
CA LYS A 114 5.18 0.43 -8.36
C LYS A 114 3.73 0.03 -8.09
N TRP A 115 3.31 0.07 -6.82
CA TRP A 115 1.91 -0.14 -6.46
C TRP A 115 0.95 0.83 -7.13
N ARG A 116 1.28 2.12 -7.12
CA ARG A 116 0.46 3.13 -7.79
C ARG A 116 0.37 2.87 -9.30
N SER A 117 1.50 2.56 -9.94
CA SER A 117 1.54 2.20 -11.36
C SER A 117 0.67 0.96 -11.66
N LEU A 118 0.69 -0.04 -10.79
CA LEU A 118 -0.15 -1.23 -10.92
C LEU A 118 -1.65 -0.88 -10.86
N LEU A 119 -2.06 -0.07 -9.86
CA LEU A 119 -3.44 0.38 -9.75
C LEU A 119 -3.88 1.23 -10.95
N ASP A 120 -2.98 2.05 -11.50
CA ASP A 120 -3.23 2.84 -12.73
C ASP A 120 -3.40 1.94 -13.97
N ILE A 121 -2.70 0.80 -14.05
CA ILE A 121 -2.89 -0.18 -15.13
C ILE A 121 -4.24 -0.87 -14.97
N MET A 122 -4.50 -1.40 -13.78
CA MET A 122 -5.69 -2.19 -13.51
C MET A 122 -6.97 -1.35 -13.57
N SER A 123 -6.90 -0.05 -13.28
CA SER A 123 -8.02 0.89 -13.45
C SER A 123 -8.35 1.28 -14.89
N GLY A 124 -7.57 0.83 -15.87
CA GLY A 124 -7.78 1.16 -17.29
C GLY A 124 -7.40 2.60 -17.67
N GLU A 125 -6.73 3.34 -16.79
CA GLU A 125 -6.25 4.71 -17.07
C GLU A 125 -4.99 4.70 -17.94
N SER A 126 -4.28 3.58 -17.99
CA SER A 126 -3.00 3.41 -18.68
C SER A 126 -3.09 3.12 -20.18
N SER A 127 -4.28 3.07 -20.78
CA SER A 127 -4.47 2.59 -22.17
C SER A 127 -3.85 3.47 -23.28
N GLY A 128 -3.08 4.50 -22.94
CA GLY A 128 -2.33 5.34 -23.88
C GLY A 128 -0.82 5.17 -23.71
N GLU A 129 -0.27 4.02 -24.13
CA GLU A 129 1.15 3.73 -24.05
C GLU A 129 1.98 4.61 -24.99
N ASN A 130 2.53 5.70 -24.47
CA ASN A 130 3.78 6.24 -24.98
C ASN A 130 4.92 5.66 -24.14
N SER A 131 5.41 4.48 -24.53
CA SER A 131 6.53 3.73 -23.91
C SER A 131 7.85 4.52 -23.83
N LYS A 132 7.89 5.68 -24.47
CA LYS A 132 9.00 6.65 -24.41
C LYS A 132 9.05 7.41 -23.08
N THR A 133 7.95 7.46 -22.32
CA THR A 133 7.91 8.14 -21.02
C THR A 133 8.35 7.21 -19.89
N LYS A 134 8.92 7.79 -18.82
CA LYS A 134 9.33 7.03 -17.62
C LYS A 134 8.17 6.26 -16.98
N ALA A 135 6.97 6.86 -16.98
CA ALA A 135 5.74 6.21 -16.51
C ALA A 135 5.35 5.02 -17.41
N GLY A 136 5.36 5.20 -18.74
CA GLY A 136 5.04 4.11 -19.67
C GLY A 136 5.97 2.90 -19.55
N LYS A 137 7.27 3.12 -19.30
CA LYS A 137 8.21 2.02 -19.02
C LYS A 137 7.86 1.28 -17.74
N GLN A 138 7.60 2.01 -16.65
CA GLN A 138 7.20 1.41 -15.38
C GLN A 138 5.90 0.62 -15.52
N HIS A 139 4.97 1.07 -16.35
CA HIS A 139 3.72 0.36 -16.59
C HIS A 139 3.95 -0.97 -17.33
N ALA A 140 4.80 -0.95 -18.36
CA ALA A 140 5.19 -2.16 -19.09
C ALA A 140 5.90 -3.17 -18.18
N GLU A 141 6.82 -2.71 -17.32
CA GLU A 141 7.50 -3.55 -16.34
C GLU A 141 6.54 -4.22 -15.36
N MET A 142 5.54 -3.48 -14.85
CA MET A 142 4.54 -4.04 -13.92
C MET A 142 3.61 -5.03 -14.60
N LYS A 143 3.23 -4.77 -15.86
CA LYS A 143 2.43 -5.70 -16.66
C LYS A 143 3.18 -7.01 -16.90
N GLU A 144 4.43 -6.94 -17.37
CA GLU A 144 5.27 -8.11 -17.61
C GLU A 144 5.50 -8.93 -16.32
N MET A 145 5.73 -8.24 -15.20
CA MET A 145 5.88 -8.89 -13.90
C MET A 145 4.63 -9.71 -13.54
N LEU A 146 3.44 -9.13 -13.68
CA LEU A 146 2.18 -9.80 -13.35
C LEU A 146 1.90 -10.96 -14.30
N GLU A 147 2.15 -10.80 -15.60
CA GLU A 147 2.01 -11.88 -16.58
C GLU A 147 2.89 -13.09 -16.25
N LYS A 148 4.14 -12.85 -15.80
CA LYS A 148 5.04 -13.93 -15.35
C LYS A 148 4.51 -14.66 -14.12
N PHE A 149 3.94 -13.94 -13.15
CA PHE A 149 3.37 -14.57 -11.96
C PHE A 149 2.13 -15.40 -12.28
N VAL A 150 1.25 -14.89 -13.15
CA VAL A 150 0.08 -15.63 -13.62
C VAL A 150 0.51 -16.90 -14.38
N ALA A 151 1.51 -16.80 -15.26
CA ALA A 151 2.03 -17.96 -15.99
C ALA A 151 2.63 -19.05 -15.08
N GLY A 152 3.22 -18.66 -13.94
CA GLY A 152 3.75 -19.59 -12.93
C GLY A 152 2.74 -20.08 -11.90
N ALA A 153 1.47 -19.65 -11.98
CA ALA A 153 0.40 -20.11 -11.11
C ALA A 153 -0.34 -21.29 -11.77
N GLU A 154 0.21 -22.50 -11.65
CA GLU A 154 -0.34 -23.72 -12.26
C GLU A 154 -1.79 -24.04 -11.83
N SER A 155 -2.25 -23.50 -10.70
CA SER A 155 -3.55 -23.82 -10.08
C SER A 155 -4.58 -22.68 -10.11
N VAL A 156 -4.26 -21.50 -10.66
CA VAL A 156 -5.16 -20.34 -10.65
C VAL A 156 -5.30 -19.75 -12.05
N THR A 157 -6.50 -19.87 -12.62
CA THR A 157 -6.89 -19.17 -13.86
C THR A 157 -7.21 -17.71 -13.54
N PHE A 158 -6.19 -16.91 -13.23
CA PHE A 158 -6.34 -15.47 -13.03
C PHE A 158 -6.18 -14.72 -14.36
N GLN A 159 -7.21 -13.99 -14.79
CA GLN A 159 -7.11 -13.13 -15.97
C GLN A 159 -6.77 -11.71 -15.53
N LEU A 160 -5.50 -11.33 -15.63
CA LEU A 160 -5.05 -9.96 -15.42
C LEU A 160 -5.48 -9.08 -16.60
N LYS A 161 -6.74 -8.63 -16.58
CA LYS A 161 -7.28 -7.70 -17.57
C LYS A 161 -7.55 -6.35 -16.91
N PRO A 162 -7.05 -5.23 -17.48
CA PRO A 162 -7.45 -3.90 -17.06
C PRO A 162 -8.97 -3.76 -17.09
N LEU A 163 -9.50 -2.99 -16.13
CA LEU A 163 -10.92 -2.66 -16.08
C LEU A 163 -11.33 -1.91 -17.35
N SER A 164 -12.47 -2.29 -17.92
CA SER A 164 -13.14 -1.45 -18.91
C SER A 164 -13.55 -0.13 -18.26
N LYS A 165 -13.62 0.94 -19.06
CA LYS A 165 -14.08 2.27 -18.58
C LYS A 165 -15.51 2.22 -18.01
N ASP A 166 -16.30 1.25 -18.47
CA ASP A 166 -17.70 1.05 -18.05
C ASP A 166 -17.82 0.08 -16.87
N ASN A 167 -16.72 -0.53 -16.41
CA ASN A 167 -16.75 -1.43 -15.27
C ASN A 167 -16.98 -0.63 -13.98
N VAL A 168 -18.06 -0.97 -13.28
CA VAL A 168 -18.43 -0.36 -11.99
C VAL A 168 -18.65 -1.40 -10.90
N THR A 169 -18.48 -2.69 -11.20
CA THR A 169 -18.79 -3.80 -10.27
C THR A 169 -17.59 -4.71 -10.04
N GLY A 170 -17.44 -5.19 -8.80
CA GLY A 170 -16.46 -6.20 -8.40
C GLY A 170 -17.04 -7.14 -7.35
N HIS A 171 -16.33 -8.22 -7.04
CA HIS A 171 -16.69 -9.12 -5.94
C HIS A 171 -15.62 -9.02 -4.86
N PHE A 172 -16.03 -8.75 -3.63
CA PHE A 172 -15.15 -8.68 -2.47
C PHE A 172 -15.75 -9.53 -1.35
N ASN A 173 -14.99 -10.50 -0.82
CA ASN A 173 -15.45 -11.45 0.20
C ASN A 173 -16.80 -12.12 -0.14
N GLY A 174 -16.97 -12.53 -1.41
CA GLY A 174 -18.20 -13.16 -1.88
C GLY A 174 -19.40 -12.22 -2.07
N ARG A 175 -19.25 -10.91 -1.78
CA ARG A 175 -20.29 -9.89 -1.98
C ARG A 175 -20.02 -9.06 -3.23
N LEU A 176 -21.09 -8.70 -3.95
CA LEU A 176 -21.01 -7.71 -5.01
C LEU A 176 -20.80 -6.31 -4.41
N VAL A 177 -19.77 -5.60 -4.88
CA VAL A 177 -19.49 -4.20 -4.55
C VAL A 177 -19.62 -3.34 -5.80
N ILE A 178 -20.16 -2.13 -5.64
CA ILE A 178 -20.44 -1.22 -6.75
C ILE A 178 -19.75 0.12 -6.51
N PHE A 179 -18.86 0.50 -7.43
CA PHE A 179 -18.08 1.72 -7.39
C PHE A 179 -18.46 2.63 -8.56
N ILE A 180 -19.24 3.66 -8.27
CA ILE A 180 -19.72 4.63 -9.27
C ILE A 180 -18.81 5.87 -9.35
N LYS A 181 -19.00 6.71 -10.38
CA LYS A 181 -18.20 7.93 -10.58
C LYS A 181 -18.27 8.94 -9.43
N ALA A 182 -19.34 8.89 -8.63
CA ALA A 182 -19.50 9.75 -7.46
C ALA A 182 -18.57 9.41 -6.29
N GLY A 183 -17.84 8.30 -6.37
CA GLY A 183 -16.97 7.80 -5.31
C GLY A 183 -17.44 6.44 -4.76
N PRO A 184 -16.61 5.79 -3.94
CA PRO A 184 -16.98 4.54 -3.30
C PRO A 184 -18.02 4.76 -2.21
N LEU A 185 -18.89 3.77 -2.00
CA LEU A 185 -19.74 3.76 -0.82
C LEU A 185 -18.86 3.69 0.44
N LEU A 186 -19.17 4.51 1.45
CA LEU A 186 -18.33 4.65 2.63
C LEU A 186 -18.15 3.33 3.40
N SER A 187 -19.19 2.51 3.49
CA SER A 187 -19.11 1.19 4.14
C SER A 187 -18.15 0.26 3.40
N ASP A 188 -18.29 0.16 2.07
CA ASP A 188 -17.47 -0.72 1.24
C ASP A 188 -16.00 -0.26 1.25
N ALA A 189 -15.76 1.05 1.13
CA ALA A 189 -14.42 1.61 1.21
C ALA A 189 -13.74 1.28 2.53
N ARG A 190 -14.45 1.44 3.65
CA ARG A 190 -13.91 1.15 4.98
C ARG A 190 -13.64 -0.33 5.19
N GLU A 191 -14.54 -1.19 4.73
CA GLU A 191 -14.36 -2.65 4.81
C GLU A 191 -13.10 -3.08 4.05
N ILE A 192 -12.93 -2.61 2.82
CA ILE A 192 -11.75 -2.90 2.00
C ILE A 192 -10.47 -2.33 2.62
N LEU A 193 -10.51 -1.08 3.12
CA LEU A 193 -9.34 -0.47 3.75
C LEU A 193 -9.00 -1.14 5.09
N TRP A 194 -10.00 -1.64 5.83
CA TRP A 194 -9.80 -2.39 7.05
C TRP A 194 -9.08 -3.71 6.76
N ASP A 195 -9.61 -4.50 5.83
CA ASP A 195 -9.01 -5.74 5.37
C ASP A 195 -7.56 -5.53 4.91
N LEU A 196 -7.30 -4.51 4.10
CA LEU A 196 -5.96 -4.19 3.63
C LEU A 196 -5.01 -3.74 4.76
N ASN A 197 -5.50 -3.00 5.77
CA ASN A 197 -4.72 -2.67 6.96
C ASN A 197 -4.36 -3.93 7.75
N GLU A 198 -5.33 -4.80 7.96
CA GLU A 198 -5.16 -6.05 8.70
C GLU A 198 -4.15 -6.97 8.01
N LEU A 199 -4.25 -7.14 6.69
CA LEU A 199 -3.31 -7.94 5.92
C LEU A 199 -1.89 -7.38 5.96
N ASN A 200 -1.72 -6.05 5.80
CA ASN A 200 -0.40 -5.42 5.92
C ASN A 200 0.18 -5.61 7.33
N PHE A 201 -0.62 -5.43 8.38
CA PHE A 201 -0.20 -5.65 9.76
C PHE A 201 0.28 -7.08 9.99
N ARG A 202 -0.49 -8.08 9.52
CA ARG A 202 -0.10 -9.50 9.61
C ARG A 202 1.23 -9.76 8.89
N GLN A 203 1.43 -9.17 7.70
CA GLN A 203 2.69 -9.30 6.96
C GLN A 203 3.88 -8.66 7.68
N GLU A 204 3.72 -7.46 8.24
CA GLU A 204 4.76 -6.81 9.03
C GLU A 204 5.14 -7.64 10.25
N LEU A 205 4.15 -8.19 10.95
CA LEU A 205 4.37 -9.02 12.12
C LEU A 205 5.05 -10.34 11.77
N LEU A 206 4.67 -10.98 10.67
CA LEU A 206 5.37 -12.18 10.16
C LEU A 206 6.81 -11.87 9.75
N SER A 207 7.05 -10.72 9.11
CA SER A 207 8.41 -10.30 8.76
C SER A 207 9.26 -10.09 10.00
N LEU A 208 8.71 -9.42 11.02
CA LEU A 208 9.38 -9.22 12.30
C LEU A 208 9.66 -10.55 13.01
N ASP A 209 8.68 -11.43 13.06
CA ASP A 209 8.79 -12.75 13.65
C ASP A 209 9.90 -13.58 12.98
N ARG A 210 9.95 -13.61 11.63
CA ARG A 210 11.02 -14.26 10.86
C ARG A 210 12.41 -13.67 11.17
N GLN A 211 12.51 -12.35 11.37
CA GLN A 211 13.79 -11.70 11.68
C GLN A 211 14.28 -11.98 13.10
N LEU A 212 13.36 -12.10 14.06
CA LEU A 212 13.66 -12.33 15.46
C LEU A 212 13.76 -13.82 15.82
N ASP A 213 13.36 -14.71 14.91
CA ASP A 213 13.37 -16.14 15.17
C ASP A 213 14.79 -16.69 15.40
N ARG A 214 14.94 -17.34 16.55
CA ARG A 214 16.14 -18.09 16.96
C ARG A 214 15.81 -19.50 17.43
N SER A 215 14.57 -19.94 17.24
CA SER A 215 14.03 -21.19 17.78
C SER A 215 14.51 -22.44 17.04
N GLY A 216 14.96 -22.30 15.79
CA GLY A 216 15.28 -23.42 14.91
C GLY A 216 14.04 -24.22 14.45
N MET A 217 12.82 -23.70 14.69
CA MET A 217 11.58 -24.30 14.24
C MET A 217 11.48 -24.24 12.71
N LEU A 218 10.89 -25.26 12.09
CA LEU A 218 10.60 -25.22 10.66
C LEU A 218 9.59 -24.10 10.35
N PRO A 219 9.73 -23.36 9.25
CA PRO A 219 8.85 -22.23 8.92
C PRO A 219 7.36 -22.61 8.88
N PHE A 220 7.04 -23.82 8.42
CA PHE A 220 5.66 -24.31 8.35
C PHE A 220 5.04 -24.52 9.74
N ASP A 221 5.74 -25.21 10.64
CA ASP A 221 5.25 -25.46 12.01
C ASP A 221 5.08 -24.16 12.79
N ARG A 222 5.97 -23.20 12.53
CA ARG A 222 5.92 -21.86 13.12
C ARG A 222 4.70 -21.07 12.63
N GLN A 223 4.46 -21.10 11.32
CA GLN A 223 3.30 -20.47 10.71
C GLN A 223 2.00 -21.04 11.30
N LEU A 224 1.90 -22.36 11.43
CA LEU A 224 0.74 -23.03 12.04
C LEU A 224 0.51 -22.56 13.48
N ARG A 225 1.58 -22.46 14.29
CA ARG A 225 1.47 -21.92 15.65
C ARG A 225 1.06 -20.46 15.70
N LEU A 226 1.56 -19.63 14.79
CA LEU A 226 1.14 -18.23 14.73
C LEU A 226 -0.34 -18.14 14.39
N GLU A 227 -0.82 -18.95 13.44
CA GLU A 227 -2.23 -19.03 13.05
C GLU A 227 -3.15 -19.43 14.21
N GLU A 228 -2.68 -20.21 15.20
CA GLU A 228 -3.46 -20.49 16.44
C GLU A 228 -3.77 -19.21 17.25
N TYR A 229 -2.95 -18.17 17.15
CA TYR A 229 -3.16 -16.90 17.86
C TYR A 229 -3.98 -15.87 17.05
N TRP A 230 -4.27 -16.15 15.77
CA TRP A 230 -5.08 -15.28 14.92
C TRP A 230 -6.45 -15.92 14.69
N VAL A 231 -7.52 -15.13 14.86
CA VAL A 231 -8.85 -15.57 14.41
C VAL A 231 -8.89 -15.44 12.89
N GLY A 232 -9.08 -16.57 12.20
CA GLY A 232 -9.11 -16.65 10.75
C GLY A 232 -7.73 -16.81 10.10
N SER A 233 -7.66 -17.70 9.10
CA SER A 233 -6.47 -17.89 8.26
C SER A 233 -6.06 -16.57 7.58
N ILE A 234 -4.76 -16.38 7.30
CA ILE A 234 -4.29 -15.28 6.43
C ILE A 234 -5.01 -15.27 5.08
N GLN A 235 -5.54 -16.42 4.66
CA GLN A 235 -6.25 -16.60 3.41
C GLN A 235 -7.75 -16.22 3.51
N GLN A 236 -8.31 -16.10 4.73
CA GLN A 236 -9.71 -15.75 4.98
C GLN A 236 -9.86 -15.08 6.35
N PRO A 237 -9.74 -13.75 6.45
CA PRO A 237 -10.09 -13.04 7.67
C PRO A 237 -11.59 -13.15 7.92
N ASP A 238 -11.98 -13.86 8.98
CA ASP A 238 -13.37 -13.86 9.46
C ASP A 238 -13.63 -12.60 10.29
N ILE A 239 -13.97 -11.52 9.59
CA ILE A 239 -14.24 -10.20 10.17
C ILE A 239 -15.45 -10.23 11.12
N SER A 240 -16.30 -11.27 11.07
CA SER A 240 -17.41 -11.42 12.01
C SER A 240 -16.95 -11.55 13.48
N GLN A 241 -15.66 -11.85 13.69
CA GLN A 241 -15.06 -12.00 15.02
C GLN A 241 -13.99 -10.95 15.36
N ALA A 242 -13.88 -9.87 14.58
CA ALA A 242 -12.89 -8.80 14.83
C ALA A 242 -13.00 -8.14 16.23
N GLY A 243 -14.16 -8.27 16.90
CA GLY A 243 -14.41 -7.84 18.28
C GLY A 243 -14.14 -8.91 19.35
N GLN A 244 -13.48 -10.03 19.01
CA GLN A 244 -13.11 -11.10 19.93
C GLN A 244 -11.59 -11.19 20.08
N GLY A 245 -11.10 -12.10 20.94
CA GLY A 245 -9.67 -12.28 21.14
C GLY A 245 -9.00 -11.04 21.74
N LEU A 246 -7.84 -10.67 21.19
CA LEU A 246 -7.11 -9.45 21.57
C LEU A 246 -7.78 -8.16 21.08
N GLY A 247 -8.69 -8.26 20.10
CA GLY A 247 -9.49 -7.14 19.57
C GLY A 247 -10.73 -6.81 20.42
N ALA A 248 -11.02 -7.58 21.48
CA ALA A 248 -12.20 -7.40 22.30
C ALA A 248 -12.26 -6.01 22.96
N PRO A 249 -13.44 -5.37 23.08
CA PRO A 249 -13.53 -3.98 23.55
C PRO A 249 -13.15 -3.81 25.02
N SER A 250 -13.32 -4.85 25.85
CA SER A 250 -12.97 -4.82 27.27
C SER A 250 -11.67 -5.57 27.57
N VAL A 251 -10.95 -5.11 28.60
CA VAL A 251 -9.73 -5.78 29.06
C VAL A 251 -10.05 -7.14 29.70
N GLN A 252 -11.20 -7.29 30.38
CA GLN A 252 -11.63 -8.58 30.92
C GLN A 252 -11.80 -9.63 29.81
N ASP A 253 -12.36 -9.24 28.67
CA ASP A 253 -12.60 -10.14 27.54
C ASP A 253 -11.32 -10.50 26.79
N ARG A 254 -10.24 -9.70 26.92
CA ARG A 254 -8.92 -10.04 26.39
C ARG A 254 -8.14 -11.00 27.29
N VAL A 255 -8.33 -10.89 28.60
CA VAL A 255 -7.56 -11.65 29.61
C VAL A 255 -7.77 -13.17 29.49
N GLN A 256 -8.96 -13.63 29.07
CA GLN A 256 -9.22 -15.05 28.85
C GLN A 256 -8.33 -15.68 27.76
N TYR A 257 -7.91 -14.88 26.77
CA TYR A 257 -7.01 -15.32 25.69
C TYR A 257 -5.53 -15.19 26.07
N LEU A 258 -5.21 -14.38 27.08
CA LEU A 258 -3.84 -14.25 27.62
C LEU A 258 -3.51 -15.35 28.65
N ARG A 259 -4.52 -16.05 29.18
CA ARG A 259 -4.38 -17.06 30.24
C ARG A 259 -4.13 -18.48 29.74
N GLN A 260 -4.11 -18.74 28.43
CA GLN A 260 -3.68 -20.03 27.89
C GLN A 260 -2.14 -20.14 27.92
N ARG A 261 -1.58 -20.16 29.14
CA ARG A 261 -0.20 -20.52 29.42
C ARG A 261 -0.23 -21.53 30.56
N GLY A 262 0.02 -22.80 30.23
CA GLY A 262 0.31 -23.84 31.22
C GLY A 262 -0.65 -25.01 31.23
N SER A 263 -0.53 -25.88 30.22
CA SER A 263 -0.64 -27.34 30.37
C SER A 263 0.15 -27.99 29.25
#